data_AF-A0A8H9TFB2-F1
#
_entry.id   AF-A0A8H9TFB2-F1
#
_cell.length_a   1.000
_cell.length_b   1.000
_cell.length_c   1.000
_cell.angle_alpha   90.00
_cell.angle_beta   90.00
_cell.angle_gamma   90.00
#
_symmetry.space_group_name_H-M   'P 1'
#
loop_
_entity.id
_entity.type
_entity.pdbx_description
1 polymer ?
#
loop_
_entity_poly.entity_id
_entity_poly.type
_entity_poly.pdbx_seq_one_letter_code
_entity_poly.pdbx_strand_id
1 'polypeptide(L)'
;METFLNYLPSLITAFLVVPFGWYLKFRMKNLATNHDFGLALKQLKRSTKAVEDVKTQISEKFWVKQQIWDTKRESYDELLDCFYQTKNYLVFLIEFTSDYAEAYVRIGYSGEYDEEYDKAYTSYIESEQLEFEKKYHSESALKNRSAIENDVKGRLKVLEVTLQRKSIYLSVELADIRTSINEIYTQAFEEHLTQEEYEDTDDFLERQIAHYQKTSELLDNVISKLESIAVKDLKLDY
;
A
#
# COMPACT_ATOMS: atom_id res chain seq x y z
N MET A 1 102.96 2.10 -40.73
CA MET A 1 102.22 1.63 -39.55
C MET A 1 101.36 2.73 -38.90
N GLU A 2 101.12 3.89 -39.54
CA GLU A 2 100.34 5.00 -38.94
C GLU A 2 98.87 5.03 -39.38
N THR A 3 98.48 4.27 -40.40
CA THR A 3 97.12 4.30 -40.92
C THR A 3 96.14 3.42 -40.16
N PHE A 4 96.58 2.37 -39.46
CA PHE A 4 95.70 1.43 -38.75
C PHE A 4 95.32 1.89 -37.33
N LEU A 5 96.22 2.61 -36.64
CA LEU A 5 95.98 3.15 -35.30
C LEU A 5 94.92 4.26 -35.30
N ASN A 6 94.79 5.03 -36.38
CA ASN A 6 93.80 6.10 -36.50
C ASN A 6 92.35 5.58 -36.67
N TYR A 7 92.16 4.32 -37.09
CA TYR A 7 90.84 3.68 -37.18
C TYR A 7 90.51 2.78 -35.98
N LEU A 8 91.44 2.65 -35.02
CA LEU A 8 91.22 1.87 -33.80
C LEU A 8 90.10 2.46 -32.92
N PRO A 9 89.99 3.79 -32.72
CA PRO A 9 88.88 4.39 -31.98
C PRO A 9 87.53 4.20 -32.66
N SER A 10 87.49 4.24 -34.00
CA SER A 10 86.26 4.03 -34.79
C SER A 10 85.81 2.57 -34.82
N LEU A 11 86.76 1.62 -34.82
CA LEU A 11 86.47 0.19 -34.64
C LEU A 11 85.94 -0.11 -33.23
N ILE A 12 86.55 0.47 -32.18
CA ILE A 12 86.11 0.29 -30.79
C ILE A 12 84.71 0.90 -30.57
N THR A 13 84.43 2.08 -31.12
CA THR A 13 83.09 2.68 -31.05
C THR A 13 82.06 1.88 -31.85
N ALA A 14 82.40 1.38 -33.03
CA ALA A 14 81.51 0.54 -33.82
C ALA A 14 81.22 -0.82 -33.16
N PHE A 15 82.20 -1.43 -32.50
CA PHE A 15 82.06 -2.79 -31.95
C PHE A 15 81.53 -2.85 -30.51
N LEU A 16 81.75 -1.81 -29.70
CA LEU A 16 81.30 -1.78 -28.31
C LEU A 16 80.15 -0.80 -28.09
N VAL A 17 80.26 0.44 -28.59
CA VAL A 17 79.29 1.50 -28.25
C VAL A 17 77.98 1.32 -29.00
N VAL A 18 78.01 0.89 -30.27
CA VAL A 18 76.80 0.68 -31.07
C VAL A 18 75.95 -0.50 -30.55
N PRO A 19 76.48 -1.73 -30.36
CA PRO A 19 75.68 -2.84 -29.85
C PRO A 19 75.27 -2.64 -28.38
N PHE A 20 76.10 -2.02 -27.54
CA PHE A 20 75.74 -1.72 -26.16
C PHE A 20 74.67 -0.61 -26.06
N GLY A 21 74.76 0.43 -26.89
CA GLY A 21 73.74 1.47 -27.02
C GLY A 21 72.41 0.92 -27.53
N TRP A 22 72.44 -0.02 -28.48
CA TRP A 22 71.24 -0.72 -28.96
C TRP A 22 70.63 -1.63 -27.88
N TYR A 23 71.45 -2.39 -27.15
CA TYR A 23 71.02 -3.23 -26.04
C TYR A 23 70.41 -2.41 -24.88
N LEU A 24 71.05 -1.31 -24.48
CA LEU A 24 70.50 -0.38 -23.48
C LEU A 24 69.20 0.25 -23.94
N LYS A 25 69.11 0.67 -25.21
CA LYS A 25 67.88 1.21 -25.80
C LYS A 25 66.76 0.17 -25.80
N PHE A 26 67.06 -1.09 -26.11
CA PHE A 26 66.08 -2.18 -26.10
C PHE A 26 65.62 -2.52 -24.67
N ARG A 27 66.55 -2.56 -23.70
CA ARG A 27 66.25 -2.75 -22.27
C ARG A 27 65.44 -1.60 -21.69
N MET A 28 65.80 -0.35 -21.99
CA MET A 28 65.04 0.84 -21.57
C MET A 28 63.66 0.86 -22.21
N LYS A 29 63.54 0.50 -23.49
CA LYS A 29 62.24 0.39 -24.18
C LYS A 29 61.38 -0.69 -23.52
N ASN A 30 61.90 -1.89 -23.26
CA ASN A 30 61.17 -2.94 -22.55
C ASN A 30 60.78 -2.55 -21.11
N LEU A 31 61.64 -1.81 -20.39
CA LEU A 31 61.32 -1.31 -19.05
C LEU A 31 60.22 -0.26 -19.08
N ALA A 32 60.28 0.67 -20.04
CA ALA A 32 59.23 1.66 -20.26
C ALA A 32 57.90 0.98 -20.63
N THR A 33 57.92 0.02 -21.54
CA THR A 33 56.72 -0.72 -21.95
C THR A 33 56.13 -1.54 -20.79
N ASN A 34 56.95 -2.21 -19.98
CA ASN A 34 56.48 -2.94 -18.79
C ASN A 34 55.92 -1.99 -17.71
N HIS A 35 56.52 -0.81 -17.55
CA HIS A 35 56.02 0.21 -16.64
C HIS A 35 54.67 0.78 -17.09
N ASP A 36 54.53 1.07 -18.39
CA ASP A 36 53.29 1.54 -19.01
C ASP A 36 52.16 0.50 -18.89
N PHE A 37 52.46 -0.79 -19.10
CA PHE A 37 51.50 -1.87 -18.85
C PHE A 37 51.11 -1.96 -17.37
N GLY A 38 52.06 -1.81 -16.45
CA GLY A 38 51.77 -1.78 -15.01
C GLY A 38 50.87 -0.62 -14.62
N LEU A 39 51.10 0.57 -15.19
CA LEU A 39 50.26 1.75 -15.02
C LEU A 39 48.87 1.54 -15.61
N ALA A 40 48.76 1.03 -16.84
CA ALA A 40 47.49 0.73 -17.49
C ALA A 40 46.68 -0.30 -16.71
N LEU A 41 47.31 -1.37 -16.21
CA LEU A 41 46.65 -2.39 -15.38
C LEU A 41 46.17 -1.82 -14.04
N LYS A 42 46.95 -0.90 -13.45
CA LYS A 42 46.59 -0.22 -12.20
C LYS A 42 45.45 0.78 -12.41
N GLN A 43 45.41 1.46 -13.55
CA GLN A 43 44.30 2.32 -13.95
C GLN A 43 43.03 1.49 -14.22
N LEU A 44 43.14 0.37 -14.92
CA LEU A 44 42.02 -0.54 -15.17
C LEU A 44 41.45 -1.11 -13.86
N LYS A 45 42.30 -1.58 -12.95
CA LYS A 45 41.85 -2.04 -11.61
C LYS A 45 41.15 -0.93 -10.83
N ARG A 46 41.65 0.31 -10.91
CA ARG A 46 41.00 1.47 -10.26
C ARG A 46 39.66 1.80 -10.90
N SER A 47 39.55 1.77 -12.22
CA SER A 47 38.28 2.02 -12.91
C SER A 47 37.27 0.91 -12.64
N THR A 48 37.67 -0.35 -12.66
CA THR A 48 36.79 -1.49 -12.34
C THR A 48 36.31 -1.40 -10.90
N LYS A 49 37.21 -1.14 -9.94
CA LYS A 49 36.81 -0.96 -8.54
C LYS A 49 35.84 0.21 -8.36
N ALA A 50 36.10 1.35 -9.01
CA ALA A 50 35.19 2.50 -8.96
C ALA A 50 33.81 2.17 -9.58
N VAL A 51 33.76 1.43 -10.68
CA VAL A 51 32.50 0.99 -11.32
C VAL A 51 31.76 -0.02 -10.43
N GLU A 52 32.46 -0.96 -9.81
CA GLU A 52 31.88 -1.91 -8.86
C GLU A 52 31.33 -1.20 -7.61
N ASP A 53 32.07 -0.23 -7.07
CA ASP A 53 31.62 0.57 -5.93
C ASP A 53 30.37 1.40 -6.30
N VAL A 54 30.35 2.03 -7.48
CA VAL A 54 29.18 2.76 -7.99
C VAL A 54 28.00 1.82 -8.23
N LYS A 55 28.23 0.65 -8.82
CA LYS A 55 27.18 -0.36 -9.05
C LYS A 55 26.60 -0.86 -7.73
N THR A 56 27.44 -1.09 -6.73
CA THR A 56 27.02 -1.50 -5.39
C THR A 56 26.17 -0.41 -4.75
N GLN A 57 26.62 0.85 -4.76
CA GLN A 57 25.84 1.97 -4.23
C GLN A 57 24.50 2.19 -4.98
N ILE A 58 24.49 2.03 -6.30
CA ILE A 58 23.25 2.11 -7.10
C ILE A 58 22.33 0.96 -6.75
N SER A 59 22.85 -0.26 -6.62
CA SER A 59 22.10 -1.45 -6.25
C SER A 59 21.49 -1.31 -4.86
N GLU A 60 22.25 -0.85 -3.87
CA GLU A 60 21.77 -0.58 -2.52
C GLU A 60 20.67 0.48 -2.52
N LYS A 61 20.87 1.61 -3.22
CA LYS A 61 19.85 2.66 -3.34
C LYS A 61 18.59 2.17 -4.06
N PHE A 62 18.73 1.34 -5.08
CA PHE A 62 17.60 0.74 -5.79
C PHE A 62 16.84 -0.22 -4.87
N TRP A 63 17.55 -1.07 -4.14
CA TRP A 63 16.96 -2.00 -3.19
C TRP A 63 16.18 -1.29 -2.07
N VAL A 64 16.75 -0.23 -1.48
CA VAL A 64 16.05 0.58 -0.48
C VAL A 64 14.79 1.23 -1.07
N LYS A 65 14.85 1.76 -2.31
CA LYS A 65 13.68 2.31 -2.98
C LYS A 65 12.59 1.26 -3.21
N GLN A 66 12.97 0.05 -3.59
CA GLN A 66 12.04 -1.05 -3.77
C GLN A 66 11.38 -1.42 -2.44
N GLN A 67 12.15 -1.55 -1.35
CA GLN A 67 11.61 -1.86 -0.03
C GLN A 67 10.65 -0.78 0.49
N ILE A 68 10.97 0.50 0.27
CA ILE A 68 10.06 1.61 0.60
C ILE A 68 8.78 1.52 -0.25
N TRP A 69 8.90 1.23 -1.55
CA TRP A 69 7.75 1.08 -2.44
C TRP A 69 6.84 -0.08 -2.00
N ASP A 70 7.42 -1.23 -1.67
CA ASP A 70 6.68 -2.40 -1.18
C ASP A 70 5.94 -2.07 0.13
N THR A 71 6.62 -1.40 1.07
CA THR A 71 6.03 -0.98 2.35
C THR A 71 4.86 0.01 2.14
N LYS A 72 5.02 0.96 1.20
CA LYS A 72 3.95 1.90 0.84
C LYS A 72 2.74 1.18 0.29
N ARG A 73 2.94 0.30 -0.71
CA ARG A 73 1.87 -0.49 -1.33
C ARG A 73 1.12 -1.30 -0.28
N GLU A 74 1.83 -2.06 0.55
CA GLU A 74 1.20 -2.86 1.63
C GLU A 74 0.38 -2.00 2.58
N SER A 75 0.86 -0.79 2.89
CA SER A 75 0.12 0.14 3.75
C SER A 75 -1.16 0.65 3.08
N TYR A 76 -1.11 0.96 1.79
CA TYR A 76 -2.30 1.36 1.04
C TYR A 76 -3.30 0.20 0.92
N ASP A 77 -2.83 -1.02 0.68
CA ASP A 77 -3.66 -2.22 0.62
C ASP A 77 -4.36 -2.49 1.96
N GLU A 78 -3.64 -2.42 3.09
CA GLU A 78 -4.20 -2.54 4.44
C GLU A 78 -5.30 -1.50 4.72
N LEU A 79 -5.07 -0.25 4.28
CA LEU A 79 -6.03 0.85 4.45
C LEU A 79 -7.30 0.61 3.64
N LEU A 80 -7.14 0.25 2.36
CA LEU A 80 -8.26 -0.04 1.47
C LEU A 80 -9.06 -1.25 1.96
N ASP A 81 -8.40 -2.34 2.36
CA ASP A 81 -9.07 -3.53 2.91
C ASP A 81 -9.94 -3.18 4.13
N CYS A 82 -9.40 -2.40 5.07
CA CYS A 82 -10.14 -1.93 6.24
C CYS A 82 -11.36 -1.08 5.86
N PHE A 83 -11.22 -0.17 4.89
CA PHE A 83 -12.33 0.65 4.42
C PHE A 83 -13.39 -0.17 3.70
N TYR A 84 -13.02 -1.09 2.82
CA TYR A 84 -13.99 -1.96 2.14
C TYR A 84 -14.73 -2.89 3.13
N GLN A 85 -14.06 -3.40 4.16
CA GLN A 85 -14.73 -4.18 5.21
C GLN A 85 -15.69 -3.33 6.03
N THR A 86 -15.31 -2.09 6.36
CA THR A 86 -16.21 -1.13 7.02
C THR A 86 -17.44 -0.85 6.17
N LYS A 87 -17.26 -0.69 4.85
CA LYS A 87 -18.36 -0.46 3.92
C LYS A 87 -19.34 -1.63 3.91
N ASN A 88 -18.82 -2.85 3.80
CA ASN A 88 -19.65 -4.05 3.81
C ASN A 88 -20.45 -4.19 5.11
N TYR A 89 -19.87 -3.79 6.24
CA TYR A 89 -20.58 -3.75 7.51
C TYR A 89 -21.71 -2.71 7.53
N LEU A 90 -21.49 -1.51 6.99
CA LEU A 90 -22.55 -0.49 6.87
C LEU A 90 -23.68 -0.94 5.95
N VAL A 91 -23.36 -1.57 4.81
CA VAL A 91 -24.36 -2.16 3.90
C VAL A 91 -25.20 -3.21 4.63
N PHE A 92 -24.55 -4.09 5.40
CA PHE A 92 -25.25 -5.07 6.23
C PHE A 92 -26.20 -4.40 7.24
N LEU A 93 -25.78 -3.31 7.91
CA LEU A 93 -26.64 -2.58 8.84
C LEU A 93 -27.85 -1.96 8.14
N ILE A 94 -27.67 -1.41 6.94
CA ILE A 94 -28.77 -0.87 6.13
C ILE A 94 -29.77 -1.98 5.79
N GLU A 95 -29.29 -3.12 5.28
CA GLU A 95 -30.14 -4.27 4.94
C GLU A 95 -30.87 -4.82 6.16
N PHE A 96 -30.18 -4.99 7.28
CA PHE A 96 -30.77 -5.47 8.53
C PHE A 96 -31.90 -4.55 9.02
N THR A 97 -31.63 -3.24 9.08
CA THR A 97 -32.62 -2.26 9.56
C THR A 97 -33.80 -2.15 8.62
N SER A 98 -33.56 -2.21 7.31
CA SER A 98 -34.62 -2.22 6.30
C SER A 98 -35.51 -3.46 6.42
N ASP A 99 -34.91 -4.64 6.50
CA ASP A 99 -35.66 -5.90 6.63
C ASP A 99 -36.46 -5.93 7.95
N TYR A 100 -35.93 -5.34 9.02
CA TYR A 100 -36.63 -5.21 10.29
C TYR A 100 -37.85 -4.29 10.17
N ALA A 101 -37.69 -3.13 9.53
CA ALA A 101 -38.78 -2.19 9.31
C ALA A 101 -39.93 -2.84 8.52
N GLU A 102 -39.61 -3.59 7.46
CA GLU A 102 -40.60 -4.32 6.69
C GLU A 102 -41.31 -5.39 7.55
N ALA A 103 -40.56 -6.29 8.18
CA ALA A 103 -41.13 -7.44 8.89
C ALA A 103 -41.92 -7.08 10.17
N TYR A 104 -41.56 -5.98 10.86
CA TYR A 104 -42.11 -5.66 12.18
C TYR A 104 -42.87 -4.34 12.26
N VAL A 105 -42.65 -3.40 11.34
CA VAL A 105 -43.25 -2.05 11.43
C VAL A 105 -44.27 -1.84 10.32
N ARG A 106 -43.87 -2.03 9.05
CA ARG A 106 -44.68 -1.66 7.87
C ARG A 106 -45.78 -2.67 7.55
N ILE A 107 -45.52 -3.95 7.79
CA ILE A 107 -46.50 -5.03 7.58
C ILE A 107 -47.62 -5.02 8.65
N GLY A 108 -47.55 -4.16 9.67
CA GLY A 108 -48.52 -4.13 10.79
C GLY A 108 -49.88 -3.46 10.56
N TYR A 109 -50.15 -2.81 9.42
CA TYR A 109 -51.40 -2.06 9.23
C TYR A 109 -52.49 -2.89 8.51
N SER A 110 -53.55 -3.27 9.23
CA SER A 110 -54.76 -3.88 8.66
C SER A 110 -55.98 -2.95 8.85
N GLY A 111 -56.75 -2.73 7.77
CA GLY A 111 -58.07 -2.10 7.83
C GLY A 111 -59.14 -3.10 8.28
N GLU A 112 -60.42 -2.69 8.30
CA GLU A 112 -61.54 -3.62 8.57
C GLU A 112 -61.70 -4.62 7.40
N TYR A 113 -61.30 -5.88 7.63
CA TYR A 113 -61.48 -7.00 6.70
C TYR A 113 -62.32 -8.11 7.33
N ASP A 114 -62.65 -9.15 6.55
CA ASP A 114 -63.35 -10.33 7.06
C ASP A 114 -62.43 -11.31 7.82
N GLU A 115 -63.04 -12.21 8.59
CA GLU A 115 -62.33 -13.11 9.51
C GLU A 115 -61.43 -14.15 8.81
N GLU A 116 -61.63 -14.42 7.51
CA GLU A 116 -60.80 -15.32 6.72
C GLU A 116 -59.54 -14.58 6.22
N TYR A 117 -59.71 -13.35 5.75
CA TYR A 117 -58.61 -12.46 5.39
C TYR A 117 -57.68 -12.19 6.59
N ASP A 118 -58.23 -11.91 7.77
CA ASP A 118 -57.45 -11.64 8.98
C ASP A 118 -56.54 -12.83 9.36
N LYS A 119 -57.02 -14.06 9.20
CA LYS A 119 -56.23 -15.29 9.47
C LYS A 119 -55.11 -15.49 8.46
N ALA A 120 -55.41 -15.29 7.17
CA ALA A 120 -54.41 -15.40 6.11
C ALA A 120 -53.34 -14.31 6.24
N TYR A 121 -53.76 -13.08 6.55
CA TYR A 121 -52.86 -11.95 6.77
C TYR A 121 -51.96 -12.18 7.98
N THR A 122 -52.53 -12.60 9.12
CA THR A 122 -51.74 -12.95 10.31
C THR A 122 -50.69 -14.03 10.01
N SER A 123 -51.08 -15.07 9.27
CA SER A 123 -50.16 -16.15 8.87
C SER A 123 -49.03 -15.63 7.97
N TYR A 124 -49.31 -14.64 7.12
CA TYR A 124 -48.29 -13.97 6.29
C TYR A 124 -47.31 -13.18 7.16
N ILE A 125 -47.79 -12.34 8.10
CA ILE A 125 -46.92 -11.60 9.02
C ILE A 125 -46.00 -12.55 9.79
N GLU A 126 -46.55 -13.63 10.35
CA GLU A 126 -45.77 -14.63 11.08
C GLU A 126 -44.68 -15.27 10.20
N SER A 127 -44.96 -15.47 8.90
CA SER A 127 -44.00 -16.03 7.97
C SER A 127 -42.84 -15.08 7.68
N GLU A 128 -43.11 -13.79 7.45
CA GLU A 128 -42.09 -12.76 7.21
C GLU A 128 -41.20 -12.55 8.44
N GLN A 129 -41.81 -12.48 9.63
CA GLN A 129 -41.07 -12.40 10.89
C GLN A 129 -40.20 -13.65 11.12
N LEU A 130 -40.71 -14.84 10.80
CA LEU A 130 -39.93 -16.07 10.91
C LEU A 130 -38.74 -16.10 9.93
N GLU A 131 -38.89 -15.57 8.72
CA GLU A 131 -37.80 -15.43 7.76
C GLU A 131 -36.72 -14.46 8.26
N PHE A 132 -37.13 -13.31 8.81
CA PHE A 132 -36.22 -12.36 9.46
C PHE A 132 -35.44 -13.02 10.60
N GLU A 133 -36.13 -13.71 11.50
CA GLU A 133 -35.52 -14.41 12.64
C GLU A 133 -34.49 -15.46 12.20
N LYS A 134 -34.81 -16.25 11.18
CA LYS A 134 -33.88 -17.25 10.62
C LYS A 134 -32.63 -16.58 10.03
N LYS A 135 -32.82 -15.47 9.31
CA LYS A 135 -31.73 -14.75 8.64
C LYS A 135 -30.79 -14.07 9.62
N TYR A 136 -31.32 -13.40 10.64
CA TYR A 136 -30.54 -12.49 11.49
C TYR A 136 -30.38 -12.90 12.95
N HIS A 137 -31.28 -13.73 13.49
CA HIS A 137 -31.30 -14.12 14.91
C HIS A 137 -30.90 -15.58 15.18
N SER A 138 -30.49 -16.33 14.15
CA SER A 138 -29.83 -17.62 14.38
C SER A 138 -28.54 -17.44 15.20
N GLU A 139 -28.17 -18.43 16.02
CA GLU A 139 -26.95 -18.40 16.83
C GLU A 139 -25.70 -18.11 15.96
N SER A 140 -25.66 -18.70 14.77
CA SER A 140 -24.61 -18.44 13.77
C SER A 140 -24.62 -16.99 13.26
N ALA A 141 -25.79 -16.41 12.98
CA ALA A 141 -25.90 -15.05 12.47
C ALA A 141 -25.48 -14.03 13.54
N LEU A 142 -25.94 -14.21 14.79
CA LEU A 142 -25.55 -13.36 15.92
C LEU A 142 -24.04 -13.39 16.16
N LYS A 143 -23.45 -14.59 16.19
CA LYS A 143 -22.00 -14.74 16.36
C LYS A 143 -21.22 -14.11 15.21
N ASN A 144 -21.69 -14.28 13.97
CA ASN A 144 -21.06 -13.70 12.80
C ASN A 144 -21.13 -12.17 12.82
N ARG A 145 -22.28 -11.58 13.15
CA ARG A 145 -22.46 -10.14 13.27
C ARG A 145 -21.52 -9.54 14.30
N SER A 146 -21.49 -10.09 15.51
CA SER A 146 -20.59 -9.61 16.56
C SER A 146 -19.12 -9.81 16.19
N ALA A 147 -18.77 -10.86 15.45
CA ALA A 147 -17.40 -11.04 14.97
C ALA A 147 -17.01 -9.96 13.94
N ILE A 148 -17.87 -9.68 12.96
CA ILE A 148 -17.63 -8.65 11.93
C ILE A 148 -17.55 -7.27 12.57
N GLU A 149 -18.50 -6.91 13.44
CA GLU A 149 -18.50 -5.63 14.14
C GLU A 149 -17.20 -5.42 14.93
N ASN A 150 -16.78 -6.42 15.71
CA ASN A 150 -15.56 -6.34 16.51
C ASN A 150 -14.29 -6.31 15.64
N ASP A 151 -14.26 -7.04 14.53
CA ASP A 151 -13.13 -7.05 13.60
C ASP A 151 -12.98 -5.67 12.94
N VAL A 152 -14.05 -5.12 12.37
CA VAL A 152 -14.04 -3.78 11.73
C VAL A 152 -13.68 -2.70 12.74
N LYS A 153 -14.32 -2.70 13.92
CA LYS A 153 -14.04 -1.74 14.99
C LYS A 153 -12.59 -1.82 15.47
N GLY A 154 -12.05 -3.03 15.61
CA GLY A 154 -10.66 -3.27 15.98
C GLY A 154 -9.69 -2.78 14.91
N ARG A 155 -9.96 -3.11 13.65
CA ARG A 155 -9.13 -2.71 12.50
C ARG A 155 -9.06 -1.21 12.35
N LEU A 156 -10.18 -0.47 12.41
CA LEU A 156 -10.19 0.99 12.32
C LEU A 156 -9.35 1.66 13.42
N LYS A 157 -9.42 1.16 14.67
CA LYS A 157 -8.56 1.65 15.77
C LYS A 157 -7.08 1.41 15.49
N VAL A 158 -6.73 0.21 15.04
CA VAL A 158 -5.33 -0.15 14.73
C VAL A 158 -4.83 0.66 13.53
N LEU A 159 -5.70 0.96 12.57
CA LEU A 159 -5.41 1.74 11.37
C LEU A 159 -4.91 3.13 11.72
N GLU A 160 -5.54 3.80 12.68
CA GLU A 160 -5.16 5.15 13.11
C GLU A 160 -3.71 5.17 13.65
N VAL A 161 -3.38 4.22 14.52
CA VAL A 161 -2.03 4.06 15.09
C VAL A 161 -1.03 3.66 14.00
N THR A 162 -1.44 2.79 13.08
CA THR A 162 -0.58 2.31 12.00
C THR A 162 -0.25 3.42 11.01
N LEU A 163 -1.22 4.25 10.63
CA LEU A 163 -0.99 5.44 9.83
C LEU A 163 -0.03 6.41 10.50
N GLN A 164 -0.20 6.65 11.81
CA GLN A 164 0.72 7.52 12.54
C GLN A 164 2.15 6.99 12.48
N ARG A 165 2.35 5.68 12.64
CA ARG A 165 3.69 5.05 12.57
C ARG A 165 4.26 5.06 11.16
N LYS A 166 3.45 4.74 10.16
CA LYS A 166 3.86 4.60 8.76
C LYS A 166 3.90 5.95 8.01
N SER A 167 3.41 7.03 8.62
CA SER A 167 3.43 8.41 8.08
C SER A 167 4.80 8.90 7.64
N ILE A 168 5.89 8.37 8.23
CA ILE A 168 7.27 8.69 7.83
C ILE A 168 7.55 8.28 6.38
N TYR A 169 6.93 7.19 5.94
CA TYR A 169 7.12 6.62 4.61
C TYR A 169 6.01 7.03 3.65
N LEU A 170 4.81 7.31 4.16
CA LEU A 170 3.63 7.61 3.35
C LEU A 170 3.52 9.11 3.00
N SER A 171 2.71 9.43 1.98
CA SER A 171 2.54 10.80 1.52
C SER A 171 2.02 11.75 2.62
N VAL A 172 2.45 13.01 2.61
CA VAL A 172 1.95 14.05 3.52
C VAL A 172 0.45 14.33 3.35
N GLU A 173 -0.09 13.99 2.17
CA GLU A 173 -1.51 14.15 1.82
C GLU A 173 -2.43 13.18 2.58
N LEU A 174 -1.88 12.20 3.31
CA LEU A 174 -2.65 11.31 4.19
C LEU A 174 -3.14 11.97 5.49
N ALA A 175 -2.68 13.19 5.81
CA ALA A 175 -3.15 13.92 6.98
C ALA A 175 -4.68 14.09 6.96
N ASP A 176 -5.25 14.35 5.78
CA ASP A 176 -6.70 14.50 5.61
C ASP A 176 -7.45 13.18 5.79
N ILE A 177 -6.88 12.05 5.34
CA ILE A 177 -7.47 10.71 5.50
C ILE A 177 -7.58 10.35 6.97
N ARG A 178 -6.63 10.80 7.81
CA ARG A 178 -6.67 10.55 9.25
C ARG A 178 -7.90 11.16 9.92
N THR A 179 -8.23 12.42 9.59
CA THR A 179 -9.43 13.08 10.14
C THR A 179 -10.68 12.31 9.76
N SER A 180 -10.76 11.86 8.50
CA SER A 180 -11.90 11.09 8.01
C SER A 180 -12.02 9.72 8.67
N ILE A 181 -10.92 9.03 9.01
CA ILE A 181 -10.98 7.76 9.74
C ILE A 181 -11.66 7.92 11.09
N ASN A 182 -11.32 8.96 11.84
CA ASN A 182 -11.94 9.20 13.13
C ASN A 182 -13.43 9.55 12.98
N GLU A 183 -13.77 10.36 11.98
CA GLU A 183 -15.16 10.69 11.66
C GLU A 183 -15.98 9.44 11.30
N ILE A 184 -15.45 8.57 10.44
CA ILE A 184 -16.08 7.28 10.09
C ILE A 184 -16.25 6.42 11.34
N TYR A 185 -15.21 6.33 12.18
CA TYR A 185 -15.26 5.52 13.39
C TYR A 185 -16.34 6.02 14.36
N THR A 186 -16.42 7.33 14.59
CA THR A 186 -17.45 7.91 15.45
C THR A 186 -18.85 7.69 14.89
N GLN A 187 -19.09 8.00 13.61
CA GLN A 187 -20.40 7.83 12.98
C GLN A 187 -20.85 6.37 12.93
N ALA A 188 -19.93 5.43 12.65
CA ALA A 188 -20.28 4.02 12.51
C ALA A 188 -20.44 3.26 13.85
N PHE A 189 -19.77 3.69 14.93
CA PHE A 189 -19.68 2.89 16.16
C PHE A 189 -19.96 3.61 17.48
N GLU A 190 -19.94 4.93 17.53
CA GLU A 190 -20.12 5.70 18.78
C GLU A 190 -21.36 6.59 18.76
N GLU A 191 -21.77 7.05 17.57
CA GLU A 191 -22.99 7.82 17.39
C GLU A 191 -24.20 6.87 17.47
N HIS A 192 -24.85 6.87 18.62
CA HIS A 192 -26.07 6.11 18.86
C HIS A 192 -27.27 7.03 18.73
N LEU A 193 -28.01 6.87 17.63
CA LEU A 193 -29.27 7.55 17.45
C LEU A 193 -30.31 6.97 18.42
N THR A 194 -30.99 7.85 19.14
CA THR A 194 -32.13 7.50 19.99
C THR A 194 -33.42 7.95 19.33
N GLN A 195 -34.48 7.15 19.49
CA GLN A 195 -35.82 7.53 19.08
C GLN A 195 -36.33 8.69 19.94
N GLU A 196 -36.89 9.71 19.31
CA GLU A 196 -37.48 10.85 20.02
C GLU A 196 -38.88 10.52 20.56
N GLU A 197 -39.34 11.23 21.60
CA GLU A 197 -40.60 10.92 22.32
C GLU A 197 -41.85 10.84 21.42
N TYR A 198 -41.86 11.58 20.30
CA TYR A 198 -42.99 11.67 19.36
C TYR A 198 -42.65 11.17 17.95
N GLU A 199 -41.50 10.53 17.77
CA GLU A 199 -41.07 10.00 16.48
C GLU A 199 -41.66 8.61 16.26
N ASP A 200 -42.29 8.41 15.10
CA ASP A 200 -42.76 7.09 14.73
C ASP A 200 -41.59 6.11 14.56
N THR A 201 -41.86 4.82 14.78
CA THR A 201 -40.79 3.82 14.70
C THR A 201 -40.26 3.70 13.26
N ASP A 202 -41.11 3.86 12.25
CA ASP A 202 -40.67 3.83 10.85
C ASP A 202 -39.76 5.03 10.55
N ASP A 203 -40.17 6.25 10.94
CA ASP A 203 -39.36 7.47 10.80
C ASP A 203 -37.98 7.34 11.47
N PHE A 204 -37.93 6.76 12.68
CA PHE A 204 -36.68 6.50 13.39
C PHE A 204 -35.77 5.51 12.65
N LEU A 205 -36.32 4.42 12.12
CA LEU A 205 -35.56 3.42 11.37
C LEU A 205 -35.05 4.00 10.05
N GLU A 206 -35.84 4.82 9.36
CA GLU A 206 -35.40 5.54 8.15
C GLU A 206 -34.25 6.51 8.46
N ARG A 207 -34.31 7.22 9.59
CA ARG A 207 -33.22 8.09 10.04
C ARG A 207 -31.94 7.31 10.33
N GLN A 208 -32.04 6.12 10.92
CA GLN A 208 -30.88 5.24 11.11
C GLN A 208 -30.29 4.75 9.78
N ILE A 209 -31.14 4.33 8.83
CA ILE A 209 -30.70 3.93 7.49
C ILE A 209 -29.99 5.09 6.80
N ALA A 210 -30.57 6.29 6.84
CA ALA A 210 -29.98 7.49 6.24
C ALA A 210 -28.61 7.83 6.86
N HIS A 211 -28.45 7.64 8.17
CA HIS A 211 -27.17 7.81 8.86
C HIS A 211 -26.11 6.83 8.37
N TYR A 212 -26.45 5.55 8.23
CA TYR A 212 -25.53 4.54 7.69
C TYR A 212 -25.17 4.80 6.22
N GLN A 213 -26.14 5.21 5.40
CA GLN A 213 -25.91 5.60 4.01
C GLN A 213 -24.94 6.78 3.91
N LYS A 214 -25.15 7.83 4.69
CA LYS A 214 -24.26 8.99 4.75
C LYS A 214 -22.84 8.59 5.19
N THR A 215 -22.73 7.69 6.16
CA THR A 215 -21.42 7.17 6.61
C THR A 215 -20.74 6.36 5.50
N SER A 216 -21.50 5.59 4.73
CA SER A 216 -21.00 4.85 3.56
C SER A 216 -20.54 5.79 2.43
N GLU A 217 -21.25 6.89 2.18
CA GLU A 217 -20.85 7.91 1.20
C GLU A 217 -19.55 8.60 1.61
N LEU A 218 -19.39 8.94 2.89
CA LEU A 218 -18.14 9.47 3.43
C LEU A 218 -16.99 8.49 3.18
N LEU A 219 -17.21 7.20 3.44
CA LEU A 219 -16.23 6.15 3.22
C LEU A 219 -15.84 6.00 1.74
N ASP A 220 -16.79 6.10 0.82
CA ASP A 220 -16.53 6.06 -0.63
C ASP A 220 -15.66 7.24 -1.10
N ASN A 221 -15.90 8.43 -0.55
CA ASN A 221 -15.07 9.60 -0.81
C ASN A 221 -13.64 9.40 -0.28
N VAL A 222 -13.49 8.79 0.90
CA VAL A 222 -12.18 8.49 1.50
C VAL A 222 -11.42 7.44 0.70
N ILE A 223 -12.10 6.36 0.27
CA ILE A 223 -11.52 5.32 -0.59
C ILE A 223 -11.02 5.95 -1.89
N SER A 224 -11.86 6.71 -2.58
CA SER A 224 -11.50 7.37 -3.84
C SER A 224 -10.30 8.31 -3.69
N LYS A 225 -10.26 9.07 -2.58
CA LYS A 225 -9.12 9.94 -2.26
C LYS A 225 -7.86 9.13 -1.98
N LEU A 226 -7.96 8.05 -1.21
CA LEU A 226 -6.84 7.18 -0.90
C LEU A 226 -6.27 6.51 -2.15
N GLU A 227 -7.12 6.02 -3.05
CA GLU A 227 -6.72 5.46 -4.34
C GLU A 227 -5.97 6.49 -5.19
N SER A 228 -6.47 7.72 -5.29
CA SER A 228 -5.77 8.79 -6.01
C SER A 228 -4.40 9.11 -5.39
N ILE A 229 -4.30 9.14 -4.06
CA ILE A 229 -3.02 9.34 -3.36
C ILE A 229 -2.07 8.17 -3.65
N ALA A 230 -2.56 6.93 -3.57
CA ALA A 230 -1.77 5.73 -3.79
C ALA A 230 -1.20 5.68 -5.22
N VAL A 231 -2.04 5.97 -6.23
CA VAL A 231 -1.62 6.00 -7.64
C VAL A 231 -0.48 7.00 -7.85
N LYS A 232 -0.60 8.21 -7.31
CA LYS A 232 0.44 9.25 -7.40
C LYS A 232 1.71 8.88 -6.64
N ASP A 233 1.58 8.41 -5.40
CA ASP A 233 2.73 8.12 -4.52
C ASP A 233 3.52 6.89 -4.99
N LEU A 234 2.83 5.88 -5.51
CA LEU A 234 3.41 4.66 -6.08
C LEU A 234 3.83 4.81 -7.55
N LYS A 235 3.48 5.93 -8.20
CA LYS A 235 3.76 6.24 -9.61
C LYS A 235 3.19 5.18 -10.56
N LEU A 236 1.90 4.88 -10.38
CA LEU A 236 1.18 3.90 -11.19
C LEU A 236 0.56 4.51 -12.45
N ASP A 237 0.59 5.83 -12.59
CA ASP A 237 0.16 6.55 -13.80
C ASP A 237 1.12 6.21 -14.97
N TYR A 238 0.58 5.56 -16.02
CA TYR A 238 1.27 5.25 -17.27
C TYR A 238 0.77 6.14 -18.41
#